data_AF-A0A9D5KAG2-F1
#
_entry.id   AF-A0A9D5KAG2-F1
#
_cell.length_a   1.000
_cell.length_b   1.000
_cell.length_c   1.000
_cell.angle_alpha   90.00
_cell.angle_beta   90.00
_cell.angle_gamma   90.00
#
_symmetry.space_group_name_H-M   'P 1'
#
loop_
_entity.id
_entity.type
_entity.pdbx_description
1 polymer ?
#
loop_
_entity_poly.entity_id
_entity_poly.type
_entity_poly.pdbx_seq_one_letter_code
_entity_poly.pdbx_strand_id
1 'polypeptide(L)'
;MKQYMWGILGVVFLLSGCGLNKKMFAGDSTGQWERATLIQDQFGSQLKIVRQNNEVWLIEAKTYCFWTKRYVNAEIWFLWGPVECKVKNDAGEVCEFWTKGKEEP
;
A
#
# COMPACT_ATOMS: atom_id res chain seq x y z
N MET A 1 36.19 35.31 -42.06
CA MET A 1 34.94 35.49 -42.80
C MET A 1 33.88 34.65 -42.10
N LYS A 2 32.77 35.29 -41.71
CA LYS A 2 31.63 34.68 -41.03
C LYS A 2 30.78 33.96 -42.07
N GLN A 3 30.41 32.71 -41.81
CA GLN A 3 29.34 32.05 -42.52
C GLN A 3 28.46 31.31 -41.50
N TYR A 4 27.31 31.93 -41.22
CA TYR A 4 26.23 31.37 -40.42
C TYR A 4 25.24 30.75 -41.41
N MET A 5 24.87 29.49 -41.24
CA MET A 5 23.65 28.96 -41.85
C MET A 5 23.06 27.82 -41.01
N TRP A 6 22.23 28.23 -40.05
CA TRP A 6 20.93 27.68 -39.68
C TRP A 6 20.65 26.20 -39.98
N GLY A 7 20.97 25.34 -39.02
CA GLY A 7 20.36 24.02 -38.88
C GLY A 7 19.29 24.04 -37.79
N ILE A 8 18.05 24.38 -38.16
CA ILE A 8 16.88 24.10 -37.34
C ILE A 8 16.47 22.67 -37.66
N LEU A 9 16.68 21.73 -36.74
CA LEU A 9 15.78 20.59 -36.61
C LEU A 9 15.67 20.27 -35.13
N GLY A 10 14.52 20.64 -34.57
CA GLY A 10 14.22 20.48 -33.16
C GLY A 10 14.06 19.01 -32.79
N VAL A 11 14.61 18.66 -31.64
CA VAL A 11 14.04 17.62 -30.79
C VAL A 11 14.10 18.14 -29.36
N VAL A 12 13.06 18.89 -28.98
CA VAL A 12 12.75 19.20 -27.60
C VAL A 12 12.18 17.93 -26.98
N PHE A 13 13.03 17.05 -26.46
CA PHE A 13 12.59 16.05 -25.48
C PHE A 13 12.55 16.73 -24.11
N LEU A 14 11.47 17.49 -23.89
CA LEU A 14 10.98 17.76 -22.54
C LEU A 14 10.48 16.42 -21.98
N LEU A 15 11.36 15.68 -21.31
CA LEU A 15 10.90 14.70 -20.34
C LEU A 15 10.40 15.47 -19.12
N SER A 16 9.20 16.02 -19.29
CA SER A 16 8.25 16.30 -18.23
C SER A 16 7.87 14.97 -17.58
N GLY A 17 8.80 14.40 -16.81
CA GLY A 17 8.48 13.38 -15.84
C GLY A 17 7.77 14.06 -14.68
N CYS A 18 6.48 14.30 -14.85
CA CYS A 18 5.58 14.78 -13.81
C CYS A 18 5.87 14.07 -12.50
N GLY A 19 6.21 14.85 -11.49
CA GLY A 19 6.20 14.41 -10.12
C GLY A 19 4.86 13.78 -9.81
N LEU A 20 4.85 12.46 -9.63
CA LEU A 20 3.78 11.80 -8.90
C LEU A 20 4.28 11.62 -7.45
N ASN A 21 4.40 12.76 -6.76
CA ASN A 21 4.22 12.79 -5.32
C ASN A 21 2.75 12.42 -5.10
N LYS A 22 2.44 11.12 -5.08
CA LYS A 22 1.18 10.65 -4.50
C LYS A 22 1.32 10.85 -2.99
N LYS A 23 1.14 12.09 -2.54
CA LYS A 23 0.51 12.33 -1.24
C LYS A 23 -0.94 11.91 -1.43
N MET A 24 -1.15 10.59 -1.48
CA MET A 24 -2.47 10.01 -1.36
C MET A 24 -2.93 10.46 0.02
N PHE A 25 -4.00 11.26 0.03
CA PHE A 25 -4.58 11.81 1.24
C PHE A 25 -4.75 10.67 2.25
N ALA A 26 -3.89 10.65 3.27
CA ALA A 26 -4.07 9.83 4.45
C ALA A 26 -5.20 10.48 5.27
N GLY A 27 -6.42 10.42 4.74
CA GLY A 27 -7.59 10.45 5.59
C GLY A 27 -7.54 9.14 6.35
N ASP A 28 -7.39 9.21 7.67
CA ASP A 28 -7.44 8.03 8.54
C ASP A 28 -8.89 7.54 8.52
N SER A 29 -9.25 6.78 7.47
CA SER A 29 -10.61 6.34 7.18
C SER A 29 -10.96 5.17 8.08
N THR A 30 -11.01 5.44 9.39
CA THR A 30 -11.63 4.60 10.39
C THR A 30 -12.97 4.08 9.87
N GLY A 31 -13.16 2.77 9.94
CA GLY A 31 -14.45 2.17 9.60
C GLY A 31 -14.79 2.11 8.11
N GLN A 32 -13.86 2.40 7.19
CA GLN A 32 -14.02 2.11 5.76
C GLN A 32 -13.01 1.07 5.28
N TRP A 33 -13.47 0.18 4.40
CA TRP A 33 -12.59 -0.77 3.73
C TRP A 33 -11.67 -0.04 2.75
N GLU A 34 -10.37 -0.18 2.95
CA GLU A 34 -9.32 0.32 2.07
C GLU A 34 -8.50 -0.85 1.50
N ARG A 35 -7.70 -0.58 0.46
CA ARG A 35 -6.74 -1.56 -0.04
C ARG A 35 -5.43 -1.47 0.75
N ALA A 36 -4.88 -2.61 1.11
CA ALA A 36 -3.55 -2.72 1.70
C ALA A 36 -2.78 -3.85 1.01
N THR A 37 -1.46 -3.82 1.08
CA THR A 37 -0.61 -4.93 0.63
C THR A 37 -0.17 -5.74 1.83
N LEU A 38 -0.41 -7.05 1.83
CA LEU A 38 0.15 -7.94 2.84
C LEU A 38 1.61 -8.22 2.47
N ILE A 39 2.57 -7.81 3.30
CA ILE A 39 4.00 -7.96 2.98
C ILE A 39 4.69 -9.05 3.82
N GLN A 40 4.11 -9.44 4.95
CA GLN A 40 4.60 -10.54 5.75
C GLN A 40 3.47 -11.24 6.48
N ASP A 41 3.58 -12.55 6.61
CA ASP A 41 2.67 -13.39 7.38
C ASP A 41 3.49 -14.37 8.24
N GLN A 42 3.31 -14.29 9.57
CA GLN A 42 3.76 -15.29 10.52
C GLN A 42 2.64 -16.31 10.77
N PHE A 43 2.54 -17.30 9.89
CA PHE A 43 1.66 -18.45 10.04
C PHE A 43 0.15 -18.20 10.21
N GLY A 44 -0.34 -17.00 9.90
CA GLY A 44 -1.73 -16.57 10.06
C GLY A 44 -2.02 -15.97 11.43
N SER A 45 -0.99 -15.77 12.27
CA SER A 45 -1.12 -15.19 13.62
C SER A 45 -0.64 -13.74 13.70
N GLN A 46 0.34 -13.34 12.89
CA GLN A 46 0.80 -11.95 12.85
C GLN A 46 1.07 -11.54 11.41
N LEU A 47 0.50 -10.42 11.00
CA LEU A 47 0.61 -9.90 9.65
C LEU A 47 1.27 -8.52 9.67
N LYS A 48 2.11 -8.27 8.66
CA LYS A 48 2.64 -6.96 8.36
C LYS A 48 2.01 -6.47 7.07
N ILE A 49 1.34 -5.33 7.12
CA ILE A 49 0.61 -4.77 5.99
C ILE A 49 1.13 -3.37 5.65
N VAL A 50 1.02 -2.98 4.39
CA VAL A 50 1.31 -1.63 3.90
C VAL A 50 0.00 -1.00 3.44
N ARG A 51 -0.41 0.08 4.09
CA ARG A 51 -1.59 0.88 3.71
C ARG A 51 -1.27 1.80 2.52
N GLN A 52 -2.29 2.41 1.93
CA GLN A 52 -2.15 3.26 0.71
C GLN A 52 -1.27 4.51 0.90
N ASN A 53 -1.06 4.94 2.14
CA ASN A 53 -0.21 6.07 2.52
C ASN A 53 1.25 5.65 2.83
N ASN A 54 1.67 4.45 2.42
CA ASN A 54 2.95 3.81 2.75
C ASN A 54 3.15 3.60 4.25
N GLU A 55 2.10 3.62 5.07
CA GLU A 55 2.22 3.22 6.46
C GLU A 55 2.28 1.71 6.59
N VAL A 56 3.28 1.27 7.32
CA VAL A 56 3.48 -0.14 7.64
C VAL A 56 2.87 -0.41 9.01
N TRP A 57 2.01 -1.40 9.09
CA TRP A 57 1.30 -1.75 10.32
C TRP A 57 1.49 -3.23 10.63
N LEU A 58 1.72 -3.49 11.92
CA LEU A 58 1.73 -4.83 12.48
C LEU A 58 0.38 -5.11 13.12
N ILE A 59 -0.22 -6.23 12.74
CA ILE A 59 -1.51 -6.69 13.26
C ILE A 59 -1.41 -8.13 13.73
N GLU A 60 -2.08 -8.47 14.82
CA GLU A 60 -2.05 -9.81 15.42
C GLU A 60 -3.44 -10.44 15.40
N ALA A 61 -3.54 -11.66 14.93
CA ALA A 61 -4.81 -12.33 14.71
C ALA A 61 -5.51 -12.63 16.04
N LYS A 62 -6.78 -12.28 16.14
CA LYS A 62 -7.65 -12.75 17.23
C LYS A 62 -7.95 -14.24 17.08
N THR A 63 -7.97 -14.71 15.84
CA THR A 63 -8.17 -16.11 15.47
C THR A 63 -7.27 -16.41 14.28
N TYR A 64 -6.67 -17.60 14.27
CA TYR A 64 -5.77 -18.02 13.19
C TYR A 64 -6.42 -17.84 11.82
N CYS A 65 -5.73 -17.11 10.95
CA CYS A 65 -6.22 -16.78 9.62
C CYS A 65 -5.33 -17.46 8.57
N PHE A 66 -5.62 -18.71 8.19
CA PHE A 66 -4.68 -19.49 7.36
C PHE A 66 -4.59 -19.04 5.90
N TRP A 67 -5.63 -18.40 5.38
CA TRP A 67 -5.67 -18.02 3.97
C TRP A 67 -4.70 -16.88 3.65
N THR A 68 -4.30 -16.06 4.64
CA THR A 68 -3.41 -14.89 4.45
C THR A 68 -2.07 -15.27 3.85
N LYS A 69 -1.59 -16.49 4.09
CA LYS A 69 -0.35 -17.04 3.52
C LYS A 69 -0.31 -17.00 2.00
N ARG A 70 -1.46 -17.13 1.36
CA ARG A 70 -1.58 -17.12 -0.11
C ARG A 70 -1.56 -15.71 -0.69
N TYR A 71 -1.69 -14.69 0.15
CA TYR A 71 -1.79 -13.28 -0.22
C TYR A 71 -0.54 -12.49 0.16
N VAL A 72 0.56 -13.14 0.56
CA VAL A 72 1.83 -12.44 0.78
C VAL A 72 2.30 -11.82 -0.54
N ASN A 73 2.64 -10.54 -0.50
CA ASN A 73 2.89 -9.64 -1.63
C ASN A 73 1.68 -9.38 -2.55
N ALA A 74 0.46 -9.63 -2.06
CA ALA A 74 -0.78 -9.34 -2.78
C ALA A 74 -1.62 -8.28 -2.07
N GLU A 75 -2.56 -7.70 -2.82
CA GLU A 75 -3.53 -6.75 -2.28
C GLU A 75 -4.62 -7.48 -1.51
N ILE A 76 -5.00 -6.90 -0.37
CA ILE A 76 -6.06 -7.35 0.53
C ILE A 76 -6.97 -6.17 0.85
N TRP A 77 -8.21 -6.46 1.22
CA TRP A 77 -9.07 -5.47 1.84
C TRP A 77 -8.74 -5.35 3.31
N PHE A 78 -8.56 -4.13 3.79
CA PHE A 78 -8.23 -3.82 5.16
C PHE A 78 -9.23 -2.82 5.73
N LEU A 79 -9.73 -3.06 6.93
CA LEU A 79 -10.60 -2.16 7.67
C LEU A 79 -9.83 -1.68 8.89
N TRP A 80 -9.32 -0.45 8.83
CA TRP A 80 -8.52 0.10 9.92
C TRP A 80 -9.38 0.43 11.14
N GLY A 81 -8.82 0.17 12.32
CA GLY A 81 -9.28 0.68 13.59
C GLY A 81 -8.14 0.74 14.61
N PRO A 82 -8.22 1.65 15.59
CA PRO A 82 -7.11 1.96 16.49
C PRO A 82 -6.79 0.82 17.47
N VAL A 83 -7.77 -0.03 17.78
CA VAL A 83 -7.61 -1.19 18.68
C VAL A 83 -7.74 -2.49 17.90
N GLU A 84 -8.71 -2.54 16.99
CA GLU A 84 -9.07 -3.71 16.22
C GLU A 84 -9.15 -3.36 14.75
N CYS A 85 -8.77 -4.30 13.91
CA CYS A 85 -8.89 -4.17 12.47
C CYS A 85 -9.37 -5.48 11.85
N LYS A 86 -9.81 -5.41 10.59
CA LYS A 86 -10.25 -6.58 9.84
C LYS A 86 -9.51 -6.68 8.52
N VAL A 87 -9.22 -7.89 8.11
CA VAL A 87 -8.68 -8.19 6.78
C VAL A 87 -9.67 -9.07 6.04
N LYS A 88 -9.89 -8.79 4.77
CA LYS A 88 -10.79 -9.55 3.90
C LYS A 88 -10.11 -9.88 2.57
N ASN A 89 -10.28 -11.12 2.09
CA ASN A 89 -9.80 -11.52 0.77
C ASN A 89 -10.89 -11.32 -0.30
N ASP A 90 -10.53 -11.56 -1.57
CA ASP A 90 -11.49 -11.42 -2.68
C ASP A 90 -12.59 -12.49 -2.70
N ALA A 91 -12.40 -13.61 -1.99
CA ALA A 91 -13.45 -14.62 -1.78
C ALA A 91 -14.47 -14.20 -0.70
N GLY A 92 -14.25 -13.07 -0.03
CA GLY A 92 -15.13 -12.56 1.03
C GLY A 92 -14.86 -13.16 2.43
N GLU A 93 -13.79 -13.94 2.59
CA GLU A 93 -13.37 -14.44 3.90
C GLU A 93 -12.80 -13.28 4.72
N VAL A 94 -13.28 -13.12 5.96
CA VAL A 94 -12.88 -12.03 6.86
C VAL A 94 -12.21 -12.59 8.11
N CYS A 95 -11.10 -11.98 8.52
CA CYS A 95 -10.42 -12.24 9.77
C CYS A 95 -10.28 -10.97 10.59
N GLU A 96 -10.33 -11.11 11.92
CA GLU A 96 -10.19 -10.01 12.86
C GLU A 96 -8.82 -10.05 13.56
N PHE A 97 -8.25 -8.86 13.76
CA PHE A 97 -6.91 -8.68 14.30
C PHE A 97 -6.91 -7.57 15.36
N TRP A 98 -5.96 -7.64 16.29
CA TRP A 98 -5.52 -6.56 17.15
C TRP A 98 -4.53 -5.68 16.40
N THR A 99 -4.75 -4.37 16.44
CA THR A 99 -3.81 -3.38 15.92
C THR A 99 -2.67 -3.24 16.92
N LYS A 100 -1.44 -3.65 16.56
CA LYS A 100 -0.29 -3.58 17.49
C LYS A 100 0.43 -2.25 17.44
N GLY A 101 0.67 -1.75 16.23
CA GLY A 101 1.37 -0.50 16.05
C GLY A 101 1.87 -0.30 14.63
N LYS A 102 2.29 0.93 14.36
CA LYS A 102 2.97 1.32 13.15
C LYS A 102 4.43 0.89 13.23
N GLU A 103 4.95 0.28 12.17
CA GLU A 103 6.37 0.02 12.01
C GLU A 103 7.01 1.07 11.12
N GLU A 104 8.28 1.37 11.37
CA GLU A 104 9.09 2.14 10.43
C GLU A 104 9.36 1.28 9.18
N PRO A 105 9.31 1.89 7.98
CA PRO A 105 9.46 1.19 6.71
C PRO A 105 10.85 0.55 6.51
#